data_AF-A0A673GG34-F1
#
_entry.id   AF-A0A673GG34-F1
#
_cell.length_a   1.000
_cell.length_b   1.000
_cell.length_c   1.000
_cell.angle_alpha   90.00
_cell.angle_beta   90.00
_cell.angle_gamma   90.00
#
_symmetry.space_group_name_H-M   'P 1'
#
loop_
_entity.id
_entity.type
_entity.pdbx_description
1 polymer ?
#
loop_
_entity_poly.entity_id
_entity_poly.type
_entity_poly.pdbx_seq_one_letter_code
_entity_poly.pdbx_strand_id
1 'polypeptide(L)'
;MNSCFCQHRVLRLLFTAAQESQFDQNSLMTCKSAFNLLCRTPDRTGVQAEAVVRGTLLGKLLSSGNDEHARTLLDSVLHDSAGNPEGLYDVIAAAFLSPDDETSSVTQRCVLAWLQEHEGCLGEVCRSLSPGLCAVLSRHSCEFKQAYCGVLKRWASCLEYDVLESLWVPTSDEPVTFSALTDRFKEVLNSGPALKEETETELKTLKREAGDFNVTDISIWTDLIIQLKL
;
A
#
# COMPACT_ATOMS: atom_id res chain seq x y z
N MET A 1 -28.18 6.91 -16.08
CA MET A 1 -28.17 7.74 -14.85
C MET A 1 -28.82 7.10 -13.61
N ASN A 2 -29.26 5.82 -13.63
CA ASN A 2 -29.96 5.20 -12.48
C ASN A 2 -29.14 4.18 -11.66
N SER A 3 -27.87 3.92 -12.00
CA SER A 3 -27.03 2.92 -11.31
C SER A 3 -26.47 3.41 -9.96
N CYS A 4 -26.02 4.68 -9.90
CA CYS A 4 -25.34 5.25 -8.74
C CYS A 4 -26.26 5.42 -7.50
N PHE A 5 -27.56 5.59 -7.71
CA PHE A 5 -28.52 5.83 -6.62
C PHE A 5 -28.91 4.54 -5.88
N CYS A 6 -28.86 3.39 -6.55
CA CYS A 6 -29.17 2.10 -5.94
C CYS A 6 -28.04 1.62 -5.02
N GLN A 7 -26.77 1.82 -5.40
CA GLN A 7 -25.62 1.45 -4.56
C GLN A 7 -25.61 2.22 -3.22
N HIS A 8 -25.93 3.52 -3.25
CA HIS A 8 -25.90 4.35 -2.04
C HIS A 8 -27.00 3.97 -1.02
N ARG A 9 -28.16 3.50 -1.48
CA ARG A 9 -29.24 3.02 -0.60
C ARG A 9 -28.95 1.64 0.00
N VAL A 10 -28.37 0.73 -0.79
CA VAL A 10 -27.98 -0.61 -0.31
C VAL A 10 -26.90 -0.49 0.76
N LEU A 11 -25.91 0.38 0.54
CA LEU A 11 -24.91 0.71 1.56
C LEU A 11 -25.58 1.20 2.85
N ARG A 12 -26.45 2.21 2.78
CA ARG A 12 -27.11 2.78 3.97
C ARG A 12 -27.94 1.77 4.78
N LEU A 13 -28.56 0.79 4.12
CA LEU A 13 -29.36 -0.26 4.76
C LEU A 13 -28.49 -1.32 5.45
N LEU A 14 -27.33 -1.65 4.90
CA LEU A 14 -26.38 -2.56 5.56
C LEU A 14 -25.79 -1.94 6.84
N PHE A 15 -25.63 -0.61 6.87
CA PHE A 15 -25.04 0.09 8.02
C PHE A 15 -25.94 0.22 9.24
N THR A 16 -27.26 0.11 9.11
CA THR A 16 -28.15 0.22 10.29
C THR A 16 -28.17 -1.05 11.13
N ALA A 17 -27.75 -2.19 10.56
CA ALA A 17 -27.71 -3.47 11.25
C ALA A 17 -26.39 -3.74 11.99
N ALA A 18 -25.30 -3.05 11.64
CA ALA A 18 -23.96 -3.31 12.18
C ALA A 18 -23.65 -2.59 13.50
N GLN A 19 -24.51 -1.66 13.95
CA GLN A 19 -24.26 -0.85 15.14
C GLN A 19 -24.67 -1.51 16.47
N GLU A 20 -25.28 -2.69 16.46
CA GLU A 20 -25.77 -3.37 17.66
C GLU A 20 -25.48 -4.88 17.63
N SER A 21 -24.24 -5.32 17.84
CA SER A 21 -24.03 -6.73 18.23
C SER A 21 -22.75 -6.99 19.03
N GLN A 22 -22.92 -7.68 20.16
CA GLN A 22 -21.93 -8.62 20.68
C GLN A 22 -21.43 -9.54 19.55
N PHE A 23 -20.16 -9.96 19.60
CA PHE A 23 -19.50 -10.82 18.60
C PHE A 23 -20.45 -11.89 18.04
N ASP A 24 -20.87 -11.68 16.79
CA ASP A 24 -21.83 -12.50 16.06
C ASP A 24 -21.27 -12.82 14.67
N GLN A 25 -21.35 -14.08 14.25
CA GLN A 25 -20.93 -14.49 12.91
C GLN A 25 -21.72 -13.74 11.82
N ASN A 26 -22.95 -13.31 12.12
CA ASN A 26 -23.77 -12.56 11.17
C ASN A 26 -23.21 -11.15 10.91
N SER A 27 -22.63 -10.49 11.91
CA SER A 27 -22.03 -9.15 11.73
C SER A 27 -20.75 -9.24 10.90
N LEU A 28 -19.90 -10.25 11.16
CA LEU A 28 -18.73 -10.54 10.32
C LEU A 28 -19.13 -10.84 8.87
N MET A 29 -20.13 -11.69 8.63
CA MET A 29 -20.60 -12.00 7.28
C MET A 29 -21.16 -10.78 6.55
N THR A 30 -21.82 -9.88 7.27
CA THR A 30 -22.34 -8.61 6.72
C THR A 30 -21.19 -7.68 6.35
N CYS A 31 -20.22 -7.48 7.26
CA CYS A 31 -19.03 -6.67 7.00
C CYS A 31 -18.20 -7.22 5.83
N LYS A 32 -18.01 -8.56 5.78
CA LYS A 32 -17.32 -9.25 4.69
C LYS A 32 -18.00 -9.00 3.35
N SER A 33 -19.33 -9.12 3.30
CA SER A 33 -20.11 -8.87 2.09
C SER A 33 -20.01 -7.40 1.63
N ALA A 34 -20.07 -6.46 2.58
CA ALA A 34 -19.92 -5.03 2.31
C ALA A 34 -18.50 -4.70 1.81
N PHE A 35 -17.46 -5.29 2.41
CA PHE A 35 -16.08 -5.13 1.98
C PHE A 35 -15.88 -5.68 0.57
N ASN A 36 -16.32 -6.90 0.29
CA ASN A 36 -16.25 -7.49 -1.04
C ASN A 36 -16.95 -6.61 -2.11
N LEU A 37 -18.01 -5.90 -1.75
CA LEU A 37 -18.65 -4.94 -2.63
C LEU A 37 -17.76 -3.71 -2.91
N LEU A 38 -17.03 -3.21 -1.91
CA LEU A 38 -16.05 -2.13 -2.09
C LEU A 38 -14.94 -2.54 -3.07
N CYS A 39 -14.40 -3.74 -2.94
CA CYS A 39 -13.31 -4.22 -3.80
C CYS A 39 -13.72 -4.44 -5.27
N ARG A 40 -14.99 -4.66 -5.56
CA ARG A 40 -15.48 -4.99 -6.93
C ARG A 40 -15.76 -3.78 -7.83
N THR A 41 -15.61 -2.56 -7.32
CA THR A 41 -16.02 -1.36 -8.06
C THR A 41 -14.88 -0.87 -8.98
N PRO A 42 -15.00 -0.98 -10.33
CA PRO A 42 -13.84 -1.10 -11.21
C PRO A 42 -13.31 0.20 -11.83
N ASP A 43 -13.78 1.39 -11.44
CA ASP A 43 -13.29 2.61 -12.10
C ASP A 43 -11.94 3.06 -11.53
N ARG A 44 -10.85 2.62 -12.18
CA ARG A 44 -9.51 3.24 -12.11
C ARG A 44 -9.50 4.72 -12.54
N THR A 45 -10.63 5.22 -13.05
CA THR A 45 -10.91 6.62 -13.41
C THR A 45 -11.74 7.35 -12.34
N GLY A 46 -12.03 6.71 -11.20
CA GLY A 46 -12.92 7.21 -10.16
C GLY A 46 -12.42 8.51 -9.53
N VAL A 47 -13.24 9.55 -9.66
CA VAL A 47 -13.13 10.85 -9.00
C VAL A 47 -12.63 10.69 -7.56
N GLN A 48 -11.71 11.55 -7.09
CA GLN A 48 -11.18 11.55 -5.71
C GLN A 48 -12.24 11.31 -4.62
N ALA A 49 -13.48 11.76 -4.85
CA ALA A 49 -14.63 11.53 -4.00
C ALA A 49 -14.99 10.04 -3.79
N GLU A 50 -14.88 9.18 -4.82
CA GLU A 50 -15.16 7.75 -4.72
C GLU A 50 -14.11 7.04 -3.88
N ALA A 51 -12.83 7.34 -4.09
CA ALA A 51 -11.75 6.83 -3.25
C ALA A 51 -11.94 7.24 -1.79
N VAL A 52 -12.24 8.51 -1.52
CA VAL A 52 -12.53 8.97 -0.15
C VAL A 52 -13.69 8.20 0.47
N VAL A 53 -14.80 8.01 -0.26
CA VAL A 53 -15.94 7.23 0.24
C VAL A 53 -15.55 5.79 0.56
N ARG A 54 -14.78 5.12 -0.30
CA ARG A 54 -14.32 3.74 -0.06
C ARG A 54 -13.40 3.66 1.16
N GLY A 55 -12.45 4.58 1.28
CA GLY A 55 -11.53 4.66 2.43
C GLY A 55 -12.27 4.89 3.75
N THR A 56 -13.20 5.85 3.77
CA THR A 56 -14.06 6.11 4.95
C THR A 56 -14.95 4.91 5.28
N LEU A 57 -15.46 4.20 4.27
CA LEU A 57 -16.29 3.03 4.51
C LEU A 57 -15.49 1.87 5.09
N LEU A 58 -14.28 1.64 4.57
CA LEU A 58 -13.34 0.66 5.11
C LEU A 58 -13.02 0.99 6.57
N GLY A 59 -12.72 2.25 6.89
CA GLY A 59 -12.45 2.67 8.27
C GLY A 59 -13.61 2.34 9.21
N LYS A 60 -14.85 2.58 8.78
CA LYS A 60 -16.05 2.23 9.56
C LYS A 60 -16.24 0.72 9.75
N LEU A 61 -15.93 -0.09 8.74
CA LEU A 61 -16.00 -1.55 8.81
C LEU A 61 -14.93 -2.13 9.74
N LEU A 62 -13.74 -1.53 9.77
CA LEU A 62 -12.65 -1.96 10.64
C LEU A 62 -12.87 -1.44 12.08
N SER A 63 -13.49 -0.28 12.26
CA SER A 63 -13.80 0.29 13.58
C SER A 63 -15.07 -0.26 14.23
N SER A 64 -15.86 -1.09 13.53
CA SER A 64 -17.10 -1.65 14.11
C SER A 64 -16.86 -2.80 15.10
N GLY A 65 -15.63 -3.29 15.19
CA GLY A 65 -15.23 -4.37 16.11
C GLY A 65 -13.93 -4.05 16.86
N ASN A 66 -13.31 -5.09 17.41
CA ASN A 66 -11.96 -5.01 17.97
C ASN A 66 -10.90 -5.28 16.89
N ASP A 67 -9.62 -5.12 17.22
CA ASP A 67 -8.51 -5.35 16.28
C ASP A 67 -8.52 -6.77 15.68
N GLU A 68 -8.96 -7.77 16.44
CA GLU A 68 -9.08 -9.17 15.97
C GLU A 68 -10.18 -9.31 14.90
N HIS A 69 -11.30 -8.62 15.05
CA HIS A 69 -12.36 -8.55 14.05
C HIS A 69 -11.87 -7.90 12.75
N ALA A 70 -11.16 -6.77 12.87
CA ALA A 70 -10.58 -6.08 11.73
C ALA A 70 -9.59 -6.97 10.95
N ARG A 71 -8.70 -7.68 11.66
CA ARG A 71 -7.78 -8.65 11.07
C ARG A 71 -8.53 -9.80 10.38
N THR A 72 -9.46 -10.44 11.08
CA THR A 72 -10.26 -11.55 10.54
C THR A 72 -11.03 -11.14 9.28
N LEU A 73 -11.55 -9.92 9.25
CA LEU A 73 -12.24 -9.37 8.08
C LEU A 73 -11.28 -9.23 6.90
N LEU A 74 -10.11 -8.62 7.10
CA LEU A 74 -9.07 -8.47 6.08
C LEU A 74 -8.58 -9.82 5.55
N ASP A 75 -8.31 -10.78 6.43
CA ASP A 75 -7.91 -12.15 6.07
C ASP A 75 -8.96 -12.82 5.19
N SER A 76 -10.24 -12.70 5.57
CA SER A 76 -11.33 -13.32 4.82
C SER A 76 -11.51 -12.72 3.43
N VAL A 77 -11.26 -11.42 3.27
CA VAL A 77 -11.36 -10.72 1.98
C VAL A 77 -10.17 -11.05 1.10
N LEU A 78 -8.96 -11.09 1.69
CA LEU A 78 -7.75 -11.51 0.97
C LEU A 78 -7.93 -12.94 0.45
N HIS A 79 -8.44 -13.87 1.27
CA HIS A 79 -8.70 -15.24 0.86
C HIS A 79 -9.77 -15.35 -0.24
N ASP A 80 -10.86 -14.59 -0.14
CA ASP A 80 -11.95 -14.59 -1.13
C ASP A 80 -11.57 -13.92 -2.47
N SER A 81 -10.46 -13.18 -2.53
CA SER A 81 -10.03 -12.45 -3.73
C SER A 81 -9.63 -13.36 -4.90
N ALA A 82 -9.60 -14.68 -4.72
CA ALA A 82 -9.33 -15.69 -5.76
C ALA A 82 -8.06 -15.40 -6.58
N GLY A 83 -7.04 -14.81 -5.96
CA GLY A 83 -5.77 -14.46 -6.60
C GLY A 83 -5.77 -13.12 -7.36
N ASN A 84 -6.84 -12.32 -7.27
CA ASN A 84 -6.87 -10.94 -7.77
C ASN A 84 -7.24 -9.94 -6.67
N PRO A 85 -6.28 -9.59 -5.79
CA PRO A 85 -6.48 -8.64 -4.70
C PRO A 85 -6.35 -7.17 -5.13
N GLU A 86 -6.30 -6.82 -6.43
CA GLU A 86 -6.10 -5.42 -6.87
C GLU A 86 -7.16 -4.47 -6.26
N GLY A 87 -8.42 -4.90 -6.26
CA GLY A 87 -9.51 -4.12 -5.65
C GLY A 87 -9.41 -3.98 -4.12
N LEU A 88 -8.76 -4.91 -3.43
CA LEU A 88 -8.44 -4.80 -2.01
C LEU A 88 -7.35 -3.74 -1.79
N TYR A 89 -6.29 -3.77 -2.60
CA TYR A 89 -5.18 -2.83 -2.48
C TYR A 89 -5.59 -1.39 -2.78
N ASP A 90 -6.47 -1.17 -3.76
CA ASP A 90 -7.03 0.16 -4.06
C ASP A 90 -7.85 0.70 -2.88
N VAL A 91 -8.64 -0.16 -2.23
CA VAL A 91 -9.45 0.21 -1.06
C VAL A 91 -8.55 0.48 0.17
N ILE A 92 -7.48 -0.30 0.34
CA ILE A 92 -6.45 -0.05 1.37
C ILE A 92 -5.77 1.30 1.15
N ALA A 93 -5.32 1.59 -0.07
CA ALA A 93 -4.70 2.87 -0.40
C ALA A 93 -5.65 4.04 -0.16
N ALA A 94 -6.94 3.88 -0.50
CA ALA A 94 -7.97 4.85 -0.22
C ALA A 94 -8.16 5.10 1.29
N ALA A 95 -8.06 4.08 2.14
CA ALA A 95 -8.12 4.25 3.60
C ALA A 95 -6.93 5.05 4.15
N PHE A 96 -5.73 4.86 3.60
CA PHE A 96 -4.57 5.69 3.94
C PHE A 96 -4.70 7.16 3.49
N LEU A 97 -5.53 7.44 2.50
CA LEU A 97 -5.80 8.80 2.01
C LEU A 97 -7.08 9.42 2.57
N SER A 98 -7.83 8.70 3.42
CA SER A 98 -9.04 9.22 4.04
C SER A 98 -8.71 10.46 4.90
N PRO A 99 -9.58 11.48 4.94
CA PRO A 99 -9.36 12.68 5.75
C PRO A 99 -9.07 12.31 7.21
N ASP A 100 -8.16 13.07 7.81
CA ASP A 100 -7.69 12.85 9.16
C ASP A 100 -8.82 13.07 10.18
N ASP A 101 -9.38 11.97 10.67
CA ASP A 101 -10.20 11.91 11.86
C ASP A 101 -9.64 10.84 12.80
N GLU A 102 -10.07 10.84 14.06
CA GLU A 102 -9.56 9.87 15.06
C GLU A 102 -9.72 8.41 14.59
N THR A 103 -10.73 8.12 13.77
CA THR A 103 -11.03 6.77 13.25
C THR A 103 -10.09 6.40 12.09
N SER A 104 -9.70 7.36 11.25
CA SER A 104 -8.77 7.13 10.14
C SER A 104 -7.38 6.76 10.64
N SER A 105 -6.88 7.40 11.71
CA SER A 105 -5.56 7.08 12.27
C SER A 105 -5.49 5.65 12.83
N VAL A 106 -6.55 5.20 13.50
CA VAL A 106 -6.67 3.83 14.03
C VAL A 106 -6.74 2.82 12.89
N THR A 107 -7.56 3.13 11.88
CA THR A 107 -7.71 2.30 10.67
C THR A 107 -6.37 2.11 9.96
N GLN A 108 -5.64 3.20 9.71
CA GLN A 108 -4.35 3.17 9.03
C GLN A 108 -3.33 2.31 9.77
N ARG A 109 -3.27 2.46 11.10
CA ARG A 109 -2.37 1.67 11.95
C ARG A 109 -2.73 0.19 11.95
N CYS A 110 -4.02 -0.13 12.06
CA CYS A 110 -4.52 -1.51 12.02
C CYS A 110 -4.20 -2.18 10.68
N VAL A 111 -4.51 -1.50 9.57
CA VAL A 111 -4.23 -2.00 8.22
C VAL A 111 -2.73 -2.16 7.99
N LEU A 112 -1.91 -1.19 8.40
CA LEU A 112 -0.45 -1.30 8.24
C LEU A 112 0.14 -2.44 9.07
N ALA A 113 -0.31 -2.61 10.32
CA ALA A 113 0.13 -3.72 11.16
C ALA A 113 -0.26 -5.06 10.53
N TRP A 114 -1.49 -5.19 10.03
CA TRP A 114 -1.94 -6.38 9.32
C TRP A 114 -1.10 -6.67 8.07
N LEU A 115 -0.76 -5.64 7.27
CA LEU A 115 0.11 -5.76 6.09
C LEU A 115 1.53 -6.21 6.41
N GLN A 116 2.06 -5.82 7.58
CA GLN A 116 3.41 -6.17 8.03
C GLN A 116 3.46 -7.56 8.68
N GLU A 117 2.37 -8.00 9.32
CA GLU A 117 2.22 -9.34 9.92
C GLU A 117 2.09 -10.42 8.84
N HIS A 118 1.49 -10.09 7.69
CA HIS A 118 1.34 -11.02 6.56
C HIS A 118 2.58 -10.98 5.67
N GLU A 119 3.32 -12.10 5.64
CA GLU A 119 4.50 -12.24 4.81
C GLU A 119 4.19 -11.93 3.33
N GLY A 120 5.03 -11.12 2.71
CA GLY A 120 4.86 -10.71 1.30
C GLY A 120 3.78 -9.65 1.04
N CYS A 121 2.72 -9.58 1.86
CA CYS A 121 1.52 -8.79 1.56
C CYS A 121 1.79 -7.30 1.35
N LEU A 122 2.57 -6.65 2.24
CA LEU A 122 2.98 -5.26 2.04
C LEU A 122 3.76 -5.06 0.72
N GLY A 123 4.63 -6.01 0.37
CA GLY A 123 5.38 -5.98 -0.88
C GLY A 123 4.46 -6.08 -2.09
N GLU A 124 3.48 -6.98 -2.06
CA GLU A 124 2.47 -7.15 -3.10
C GLU A 124 1.61 -5.91 -3.29
N VAL A 125 1.17 -5.28 -2.19
CA VAL A 125 0.42 -4.02 -2.22
C VAL A 125 1.28 -2.95 -2.89
N CYS A 126 2.50 -2.71 -2.39
CA CYS A 126 3.39 -1.70 -2.96
C CYS A 126 3.71 -1.98 -4.44
N ARG A 127 3.81 -3.25 -4.85
CA ARG A 127 4.04 -3.65 -6.25
C ARG A 127 2.82 -3.35 -7.13
N SER A 128 1.63 -3.65 -6.63
CA SER A 128 0.36 -3.46 -7.35
C SER A 128 -0.05 -2.00 -7.48
N LEU A 129 0.27 -1.19 -6.47
CA LEU A 129 0.04 0.26 -6.51
C LEU A 129 1.04 0.95 -7.42
N SER A 130 0.59 2.02 -8.08
CA SER A 130 1.46 2.86 -8.90
C SER A 130 2.55 3.53 -8.03
N PRO A 131 3.78 3.73 -8.57
CA PRO A 131 4.86 4.43 -7.88
C PRO A 131 4.44 5.78 -7.30
N GLY A 132 3.68 6.58 -8.07
CA GLY A 132 3.16 7.88 -7.64
C GLY A 132 2.20 7.78 -6.47
N LEU A 133 1.32 6.77 -6.45
CA LEU A 133 0.41 6.56 -5.32
C LEU A 133 1.18 6.17 -4.05
N CYS A 134 2.14 5.25 -4.11
CA CYS A 134 2.99 4.93 -2.96
C CYS A 134 3.74 6.15 -2.43
N ALA A 135 4.19 7.04 -3.32
CA ALA A 135 4.86 8.28 -2.94
C ALA A 135 3.89 9.26 -2.25
N VAL A 136 2.65 9.39 -2.74
CA VAL A 136 1.60 10.16 -2.07
C VAL A 136 1.31 9.57 -0.68
N LEU A 137 1.10 8.26 -0.56
CA LEU A 137 0.89 7.58 0.73
C LEU A 137 2.02 7.86 1.73
N SER A 138 3.27 7.85 1.27
CA SER A 138 4.46 8.14 2.09
C SER A 138 4.51 9.59 2.62
N ARG A 139 3.84 10.53 1.95
CA ARG A 139 3.70 11.90 2.45
C ARG A 139 2.64 12.01 3.54
N HIS A 140 1.60 11.18 3.46
CA HIS A 140 0.44 11.24 4.35
C HIS A 140 0.64 10.43 5.63
N SER A 141 1.42 9.34 5.60
CA SER A 141 1.72 8.51 6.77
C SER A 141 3.22 8.27 6.90
N CYS A 142 3.77 8.65 8.06
CA CYS A 142 5.18 8.42 8.38
C CYS A 142 5.47 6.92 8.55
N GLU A 143 4.53 6.17 9.11
CA GLU A 143 4.61 4.73 9.29
C GLU A 143 4.59 4.01 7.95
N PHE A 144 3.69 4.41 7.02
CA PHE A 144 3.68 3.86 5.67
C PHE A 144 4.98 4.17 4.94
N LYS A 145 5.50 5.41 5.04
CA LYS A 145 6.80 5.79 4.47
C LYS A 145 7.93 4.87 4.94
N GLN A 146 8.02 4.63 6.24
CA GLN A 146 9.05 3.75 6.82
C GLN A 146 8.88 2.31 6.30
N ALA A 147 7.66 1.80 6.29
CA ALA A 147 7.35 0.46 5.79
C ALA A 147 7.69 0.31 4.29
N TYR A 148 7.33 1.30 3.47
CA TYR A 148 7.61 1.32 2.05
C TYR A 148 9.11 1.42 1.76
N CYS A 149 9.86 2.26 2.51
CA CYS A 149 11.31 2.29 2.43
C CYS A 149 11.93 0.91 2.72
N GLY A 150 11.43 0.20 3.73
CA GLY A 150 11.82 -1.18 4.02
C GLY A 150 11.55 -2.14 2.85
N VAL A 151 10.42 -1.99 2.15
CA VAL A 151 10.11 -2.76 0.92
C VAL A 151 11.11 -2.46 -0.20
N LEU A 152 11.39 -1.18 -0.46
CA LEU A 152 12.35 -0.78 -1.50
C LEU A 152 13.76 -1.32 -1.20
N LYS A 153 14.18 -1.31 0.07
CA LYS A 153 15.44 -1.93 0.50
C LYS A 153 15.48 -3.42 0.28
N ARG A 154 14.38 -4.12 0.59
CA ARG A 154 14.27 -5.56 0.34
C ARG A 154 14.35 -5.86 -1.15
N TRP A 155 13.65 -5.12 -2.00
CA TRP A 155 13.74 -5.29 -3.46
C TRP A 155 15.16 -5.03 -3.98
N ALA A 156 15.83 -3.99 -3.47
CA ALA A 156 17.22 -3.73 -3.81
C ALA A 156 18.15 -4.90 -3.42
N SER A 157 17.93 -5.52 -2.26
CA SER A 157 18.71 -6.69 -1.83
C SER A 157 18.45 -7.96 -2.63
N CYS A 158 17.36 -8.01 -3.40
CA CYS A 158 17.04 -9.11 -4.31
C CYS A 158 17.52 -8.85 -5.75
N LEU A 159 18.40 -7.87 -5.95
CA LEU A 159 19.04 -7.57 -7.22
C LEU A 159 20.54 -7.90 -7.13
N GLU A 160 21.05 -8.65 -8.10
CA GLU A 160 22.47 -8.92 -8.27
C GLU A 160 22.96 -8.33 -9.58
N TYR A 161 24.22 -7.92 -9.62
CA TYR A 161 24.79 -7.38 -10.85
C TYR A 161 25.27 -8.52 -11.76
N ASP A 162 24.63 -8.67 -12.92
CA ASP A 162 25.10 -9.56 -13.98
C ASP A 162 26.19 -8.86 -14.79
N VAL A 163 27.42 -9.36 -14.66
CA VAL A 163 28.59 -8.82 -15.36
C VAL A 163 28.52 -9.02 -16.88
N LEU A 164 27.85 -10.08 -17.34
CA LEU A 164 27.74 -10.38 -18.77
C LEU A 164 26.77 -9.41 -19.45
N GLU A 165 25.63 -9.18 -18.82
CA GLU A 165 24.59 -8.27 -19.32
C GLU A 165 24.84 -6.82 -18.91
N SER A 166 25.77 -6.57 -17.98
CA SER A 166 26.07 -5.27 -17.39
C SER A 166 24.83 -4.60 -16.77
N LEU A 167 24.01 -5.40 -16.06
CA LEU A 167 22.71 -5.00 -15.54
C LEU A 167 22.42 -5.63 -14.17
N TRP A 168 21.66 -4.90 -13.35
CA TRP A 168 21.07 -5.45 -12.12
C TRP A 168 19.88 -6.35 -12.45
N VAL A 169 20.03 -7.65 -12.19
CA VAL A 169 19.04 -8.68 -12.46
C VAL A 169 18.39 -9.18 -11.16
N PRO A 170 17.08 -9.45 -11.15
CA PRO A 170 16.41 -10.03 -9.99
C PRO A 170 16.87 -11.46 -9.72
N THR A 171 17.03 -11.80 -8.44
CA THR A 171 17.38 -13.16 -8.00
C THR A 171 16.22 -13.92 -7.37
N SER A 172 15.07 -13.27 -7.19
CA SER A 172 13.87 -13.85 -6.58
C SER A 172 12.77 -14.15 -7.60
N ASP A 173 11.89 -15.08 -7.23
CA ASP A 173 10.72 -15.49 -8.03
C ASP A 173 9.65 -14.38 -8.16
N GLU A 174 9.75 -13.31 -7.36
CA GLU A 174 8.90 -12.12 -7.47
C GLU A 174 9.71 -10.88 -7.91
N PRO A 175 10.17 -10.85 -9.18
CA PRO A 175 11.22 -9.94 -9.60
C PRO A 175 10.75 -8.49 -9.72
N VAL A 176 11.40 -7.58 -9.00
CA VAL A 176 11.33 -6.14 -9.26
C VAL A 176 12.61 -5.74 -9.99
N THR A 177 12.46 -5.17 -11.19
CA THR A 177 13.62 -4.74 -11.99
C THR A 177 14.27 -3.49 -11.41
N PHE A 178 15.54 -3.27 -11.73
CA PHE A 178 16.25 -2.05 -11.37
C PHE A 178 15.55 -0.78 -11.88
N SER A 179 14.97 -0.83 -13.09
CA SER A 179 14.18 0.29 -13.62
C SER A 179 12.93 0.55 -12.77
N ALA A 180 12.19 -0.48 -12.40
CA ALA A 180 11.00 -0.33 -11.56
C ALA A 180 11.35 0.22 -10.16
N LEU A 181 12.47 -0.21 -9.59
CA LEU A 181 12.98 0.34 -8.33
C LEU A 181 13.37 1.82 -8.48
N THR A 182 14.06 2.16 -9.57
CA THR A 182 14.45 3.54 -9.90
C THR A 182 13.24 4.45 -10.05
N ASP A 183 12.23 4.04 -10.81
CA ASP A 183 11.00 4.81 -11.02
C ASP A 183 10.27 5.10 -9.71
N ARG A 184 10.31 4.15 -8.78
CA ARG A 184 9.72 4.31 -7.44
C ARG A 184 10.47 5.32 -6.58
N PHE A 185 11.79 5.27 -6.53
CA PHE A 185 12.57 6.30 -5.84
C PHE A 185 12.37 7.68 -6.49
N LYS A 186 12.31 7.74 -7.82
CA LYS A 186 12.06 8.98 -8.56
C LYS A 186 10.73 9.62 -8.18
N GLU A 187 9.64 8.86 -8.09
CA GLU A 187 8.34 9.38 -7.64
C GLU A 187 8.37 9.88 -6.19
N VAL A 188 9.08 9.18 -5.30
CA VAL A 188 9.29 9.62 -3.91
C VAL A 188 10.05 10.94 -3.85
N LEU A 189 11.12 11.10 -4.63
CA LEU A 189 11.91 12.33 -4.70
C LEU A 189 11.14 13.51 -5.31
N ASN A 190 10.19 13.24 -6.22
CA ASN A 190 9.35 14.25 -6.85
C ASN A 190 8.13 14.64 -6.00
N SER A 191 7.89 13.95 -4.89
CA SER A 191 6.65 14.06 -4.12
C SER A 191 6.64 15.23 -3.11
N GLY A 192 7.74 15.95 -2.93
CA GLY A 192 7.80 17.18 -2.13
C GLY A 192 9.14 17.36 -1.42
N PRO A 193 9.49 18.58 -0.98
CA PRO A 193 10.83 18.90 -0.47
C PRO A 193 11.21 18.09 0.76
N ALA A 194 10.30 17.94 1.73
CA ALA A 194 10.57 17.16 2.95
C ALA A 194 10.87 15.68 2.64
N LEU A 195 10.00 15.03 1.86
CA LEU A 195 10.18 13.63 1.50
C LEU A 195 11.42 13.41 0.62
N LYS A 196 11.73 14.39 -0.25
CA LYS A 196 12.95 14.39 -1.06
C LYS A 196 14.21 14.41 -0.20
N GLU A 197 14.35 15.37 0.70
CA GLU A 197 15.53 15.51 1.56
C GLU A 197 15.78 14.28 2.43
N GLU A 198 14.71 13.73 3.00
CA GLU A 198 14.77 12.48 3.77
C GLU A 198 15.22 11.30 2.91
N THR A 199 14.66 11.15 1.71
CA THR A 199 14.99 10.04 0.80
C THR A 199 16.42 10.14 0.27
N GLU A 200 16.89 11.34 -0.06
CA GLU A 200 18.28 11.59 -0.45
C GLU A 200 19.25 11.25 0.69
N THR A 201 18.90 11.64 1.92
CA THR A 201 19.70 11.35 3.12
C THR A 201 19.79 9.85 3.38
N GLU A 202 18.67 9.14 3.20
CA GLU A 202 18.61 7.70 3.35
C GLU A 202 19.45 6.98 2.28
N LEU A 203 19.31 7.35 1.00
CA LEU A 203 20.11 6.79 -0.09
C LEU A 203 21.61 7.00 0.14
N LYS A 204 22.03 8.19 0.58
CA LYS A 204 23.43 8.48 0.93
C LYS A 204 23.93 7.65 2.11
N THR A 205 23.06 7.36 3.08
CA THR A 205 23.38 6.48 4.21
C THR A 205 23.55 5.04 3.74
N LEU A 206 22.65 4.52 2.91
CA LEU A 206 22.75 3.17 2.34
C LEU A 206 24.00 2.99 1.48
N LYS A 207 24.35 3.99 0.67
CA LYS A 207 25.62 3.99 -0.08
C LYS A 207 26.82 3.87 0.86
N ARG A 208 26.84 4.63 1.96
CA ARG A 208 27.92 4.60 2.95
C ARG A 208 28.01 3.24 3.65
N GLU A 209 26.88 2.69 4.06
CA GLU A 209 26.78 1.36 4.68
C GLU A 209 27.26 0.25 3.74
N ALA A 210 27.03 0.42 2.44
CA ALA A 210 27.53 -0.49 1.41
C ALA A 210 29.02 -0.30 1.07
N GLY A 211 29.75 0.59 1.75
CA GLY A 211 31.19 0.80 1.54
C GLY A 211 31.58 2.07 0.78
N ASP A 212 30.62 2.95 0.49
CA ASP A 212 30.81 4.25 -0.17
C ASP A 212 31.56 4.17 -1.51
N PHE A 213 31.31 3.10 -2.27
CA PHE A 213 31.91 2.90 -3.58
C PHE A 213 31.52 4.02 -4.55
N ASN A 214 32.47 4.52 -5.32
CA ASN A 214 32.25 5.51 -6.39
C ASN A 214 32.32 4.87 -7.80
N VAL A 215 32.47 3.56 -7.85
CA VAL A 215 32.48 2.77 -9.09
C VAL A 215 31.10 2.14 -9.25
N THR A 216 30.61 2.07 -10.48
CA THR A 216 29.35 1.41 -10.81
C THR A 216 29.43 -0.10 -10.57
N ASP A 217 28.29 -0.79 -10.58
CA ASP A 217 28.22 -2.24 -10.73
C ASP A 217 28.61 -3.06 -9.47
N ILE A 218 29.12 -2.38 -8.44
CA ILE A 218 29.50 -2.99 -7.15
C ILE A 218 28.38 -2.82 -6.12
N SER A 219 27.71 -1.66 -6.13
CA SER A 219 26.69 -1.30 -5.16
C SER A 219 25.48 -0.74 -5.86
N ILE A 220 24.34 -1.41 -5.66
CA ILE A 220 23.06 -0.97 -6.20
C ILE A 220 22.71 0.45 -5.74
N TRP A 221 23.14 0.82 -4.52
CA TRP A 221 22.90 2.15 -3.97
C TRP A 221 23.69 3.23 -4.71
N THR A 222 24.93 2.93 -5.11
CA THR A 222 25.72 3.83 -5.96
C THR A 222 25.04 4.02 -7.31
N ASP A 223 24.61 2.92 -7.93
CA ASP A 223 24.02 2.97 -9.27
C ASP A 223 22.65 3.66 -9.27
N LEU A 224 21.83 3.43 -8.24
CA LEU A 224 20.58 4.17 -8.03
C LEU A 224 20.84 5.68 -7.88
N ILE A 225 21.81 6.09 -7.06
CA ILE A 225 22.16 7.51 -6.88
C ILE A 225 22.59 8.14 -8.21
N ILE A 226 23.43 7.45 -8.98
CA ILE A 226 23.88 7.91 -10.31
C ILE A 226 22.67 8.06 -11.25
N GLN A 227 21.80 7.05 -11.32
CA GLN A 227 20.63 7.04 -12.18
C GLN A 227 19.61 8.12 -11.81
N LEU A 228 19.45 8.39 -10.51
CA LEU A 228 18.59 9.44 -9.96
C LEU A 228 19.23 10.83 -10.01
N LYS A 229 20.52 10.93 -10.37
CA LYS A 229 21.31 12.16 -10.47
C LYS A 229 21.39 12.93 -9.13
N LEU A 230 21.68 12.20 -8.05
CA LEU A 230 21.79 12.70 -6.68
C LEU A 230 23.23 12.90 -6.19
#